data_AF-A0A3D9XIM8-F1
#
_entry.id   AF-A0A3D9XIM8-F1
#
_cell.length_a   1.000
_cell.length_b   1.000
_cell.length_c   1.000
_cell.angle_alpha   90.00
_cell.angle_beta   90.00
_cell.angle_gamma   90.00
#
_symmetry.space_group_name_H-M   'P 1'
#
loop_
_entity.id
_entity.type
_entity.pdbx_description
1 polymer ?
#
loop_
_entity_poly.entity_id
_entity_poly.type
_entity_poly.pdbx_seq_one_letter_code
_entity_poly.pdbx_strand_id
1 'polypeptide(L)'
;MSDGAGQPLTTPVIRMRGARARKGVLKRRTKGFTLIEITLVIAIGLGLIVGGLLYFQKLSRDNEMRDALTRIGMIRAEVAAQYAGTARRNWLILNTDAASPLETSVFAGRSGLPASAFRGMRLRSGDIIELYRIELTDLEPQLCRMLAGNTSRLGNFRFRGCAITDGKGMFYVSYGSREVGQGG
;
A
#
# COMPACT_ATOMS: atom_id res chain seq x y z
N MET A 1 31.61 49.97 56.40
CA MET A 1 30.29 49.63 56.95
C MET A 1 30.41 48.19 57.44
N SER A 2 30.97 48.03 58.65
CA SER A 2 30.26 47.74 59.92
C SER A 2 29.67 46.33 59.90
N ASP A 3 30.34 45.39 60.58
CA ASP A 3 30.04 44.92 61.96
C ASP A 3 28.74 44.10 61.99
N GLY A 4 28.61 42.94 62.61
CA GLY A 4 29.41 42.14 63.54
C GLY A 4 28.63 40.83 63.73
N ALA A 5 29.31 39.69 63.92
CA ALA A 5 29.51 39.07 65.23
C ALA A 5 28.26 38.41 65.85
N GLY A 6 28.36 37.10 66.17
CA GLY A 6 27.44 36.46 67.12
C GLY A 6 27.19 34.95 66.97
N GLN A 7 28.20 34.13 67.27
CA GLN A 7 28.06 32.73 67.73
C GLN A 7 27.17 32.66 69.01
N PRO A 8 26.56 31.52 69.47
CA PRO A 8 27.29 30.27 69.78
C PRO A 8 26.56 28.89 69.75
N LEU A 9 27.40 27.86 69.76
CA LEU A 9 27.31 26.50 70.34
C LEU A 9 25.96 25.99 70.90
N THR A 10 25.63 24.73 70.59
CA THR A 10 25.28 23.68 71.58
C THR A 10 25.01 22.32 70.90
N THR A 11 25.86 21.33 71.17
CA THR A 11 25.52 19.89 71.08
C THR A 11 24.62 19.49 72.24
N PRO A 12 23.76 18.45 72.09
CA PRO A 12 24.01 17.28 72.93
C PRO A 12 23.72 15.92 72.28
N VAL A 13 24.49 14.95 72.78
CA VAL A 13 24.34 13.49 72.70
C VAL A 13 23.06 13.04 73.42
N ILE A 14 22.20 12.22 72.81
CA ILE A 14 21.26 11.37 73.57
C ILE A 14 21.19 9.96 72.98
N ARG A 15 21.62 9.03 73.82
CA ARG A 15 21.59 7.57 73.73
C ARG A 15 20.27 7.07 74.33
N MET A 16 19.46 6.29 73.60
CA MET A 16 18.43 5.41 74.20
C MET A 16 18.49 4.05 73.49
N ARG A 17 19.05 3.01 74.12
CA ARG A 17 18.37 2.04 75.00
C ARG A 17 17.08 1.46 74.40
N GLY A 18 17.26 0.32 73.73
CA GLY A 18 16.50 -0.93 73.94
C GLY A 18 14.98 -0.89 73.89
N ALA A 19 14.41 -1.57 72.89
CA ALA A 19 13.20 -2.34 73.08
C ALA A 19 13.22 -3.57 72.18
N ARG A 20 12.98 -4.70 72.84
CA ARG A 20 12.98 -6.08 72.37
C ARG A 20 11.68 -6.35 71.60
N ALA A 21 11.71 -7.39 70.76
CA ALA A 21 10.58 -8.08 70.12
C ALA A 21 10.07 -7.42 68.82
N ARG A 22 9.72 -8.14 67.75
CA ARG A 22 9.04 -9.43 67.69
C ARG A 22 9.43 -10.18 66.42
N LYS A 23 9.41 -11.52 66.53
CA LYS A 23 9.26 -12.45 65.42
C LYS A 23 8.16 -11.96 64.48
N GLY A 24 8.54 -11.46 63.31
CA GLY A 24 7.65 -11.18 62.20
C GLY A 24 8.00 -12.15 61.08
N VAL A 25 7.38 -13.32 61.12
CA VAL A 25 7.37 -14.30 60.02
C VAL A 25 6.96 -13.56 58.75
N LEU A 26 7.94 -13.23 57.90
CA LEU A 26 7.71 -12.77 56.54
C LEU A 26 7.19 -13.96 55.74
N LYS A 27 5.89 -14.17 55.91
CA LYS A 27 5.06 -15.10 55.15
C LYS A 27 5.21 -14.71 53.68
N ARG A 28 5.99 -15.49 52.92
CA ARG A 28 6.05 -15.42 51.46
C ARG A 28 4.61 -15.48 50.93
N ARG A 29 4.04 -14.33 50.58
CA ARG A 29 2.85 -14.27 49.73
C ARG A 29 3.33 -14.68 48.35
N THR A 30 3.04 -15.93 47.99
CA THR A 30 2.99 -16.41 46.61
C THR A 30 2.07 -15.45 45.84
N LYS A 31 2.66 -14.62 44.98
CA LYS A 31 1.93 -13.81 44.02
C LYS A 31 1.28 -14.77 43.03
N GLY A 32 0.03 -15.15 43.29
CA GLY A 32 -0.82 -15.72 42.25
C GLY A 32 -1.08 -14.60 41.24
N PHE A 33 -0.55 -14.74 40.03
CA PHE A 33 -1.04 -13.94 38.91
C PHE A 33 -2.54 -14.11 38.86
N THR A 34 -3.28 -13.01 39.01
CA THR A 34 -4.73 -13.07 38.97
C THR A 34 -5.14 -13.50 37.56
N LEU A 35 -6.07 -14.45 37.43
CA LEU A 35 -6.59 -14.93 36.13
C LEU A 35 -7.00 -13.77 35.20
N ILE A 36 -7.44 -12.66 35.78
CA ILE A 36 -7.80 -11.41 35.10
C ILE A 36 -6.60 -10.77 34.36
N GLU A 37 -5.43 -10.73 34.99
CA GLU A 37 -4.22 -10.14 34.40
C GLU A 37 -3.73 -10.97 33.19
N ILE A 38 -3.84 -12.30 33.29
CA ILE A 38 -3.53 -13.22 32.19
C ILE A 38 -4.51 -13.04 31.02
N THR A 39 -5.81 -12.89 31.28
CA THR A 39 -6.80 -12.65 30.21
C THR A 39 -6.61 -11.31 29.51
N LEU A 40 -6.19 -10.26 30.23
CA LEU A 40 -5.94 -8.93 29.67
C LEU A 40 -4.72 -8.93 28.74
N VAL A 41 -3.65 -9.64 29.13
CA VAL A 41 -2.46 -9.81 28.29
C VAL A 41 -2.77 -10.62 27.03
N ILE A 42 -3.59 -11.67 27.14
CA ILE A 42 -4.02 -12.47 25.98
C ILE A 42 -4.88 -11.63 25.02
N ALA A 43 -5.81 -10.82 25.53
CA ALA A 43 -6.66 -9.96 24.72
C ALA A 43 -5.84 -8.91 23.95
N ILE A 44 -4.85 -8.29 24.60
CA ILE A 44 -3.94 -7.33 23.95
C ILE A 44 -3.08 -8.05 22.89
N GLY A 45 -2.56 -9.23 23.20
CA GLY A 45 -1.78 -10.04 22.27
C GLY A 45 -2.57 -10.42 21.01
N LEU A 46 -3.81 -10.89 21.17
CA LEU A 46 -4.70 -11.20 20.04
C LEU A 46 -5.06 -9.94 19.23
N GLY A 47 -5.31 -8.81 19.90
CA GLY A 47 -5.56 -7.54 19.24
C GLY A 47 -4.41 -7.08 18.35
N LEU A 48 -3.17 -7.22 18.81
CA LEU A 48 -1.97 -6.88 18.03
C LEU A 48 -1.75 -7.83 16.85
N ILE A 49 -2.03 -9.13 17.01
CA ILE A 49 -1.89 -10.11 15.93
C ILE A 49 -2.92 -9.83 14.83
N VAL A 50 -4.20 -9.65 15.19
CA VAL A 50 -5.27 -9.35 14.22
C VAL A 50 -5.04 -8.00 13.56
N GLY A 51 -4.68 -6.98 14.34
CA GLY A 51 -4.32 -5.65 13.81
C GLY A 51 -3.13 -5.71 12.86
N GLY A 52 -2.08 -6.47 13.21
CA GLY A 52 -0.94 -6.72 12.35
C GLY A 52 -1.32 -7.40 11.04
N LEU A 53 -2.15 -8.44 11.10
CA LEU A 53 -2.61 -9.17 9.91
C LEU A 53 -3.38 -8.26 8.93
N LEU A 54 -4.31 -7.46 9.46
CA LEU A 54 -5.08 -6.50 8.66
C LEU A 54 -4.18 -5.41 8.06
N TYR A 55 -3.16 -4.98 8.79
CA TYR A 55 -2.19 -4.01 8.30
C TYR A 55 -1.35 -4.58 7.15
N PHE A 56 -0.87 -5.83 7.24
CA PHE A 56 -0.13 -6.49 6.16
C PHE A 56 -0.98 -6.70 4.91
N GLN A 57 -2.26 -7.08 5.07
CA GLN A 57 -3.18 -7.20 3.95
C GLN A 57 -3.38 -5.87 3.22
N LYS A 58 -3.45 -4.76 3.96
CA LYS A 58 -3.55 -3.42 3.37
C LYS A 58 -2.29 -3.04 2.60
N LEU A 59 -1.11 -3.26 3.18
CA LEU A 59 0.16 -2.95 2.51
C LEU A 59 0.36 -3.74 1.22
N SER A 60 0.02 -5.03 1.20
CA SER A 60 0.12 -5.86 -0.01
C SER A 60 -0.72 -5.28 -1.15
N ARG A 61 -1.98 -4.93 -0.87
CA ARG A 61 -2.90 -4.39 -1.88
C ARG A 61 -2.47 -3.01 -2.38
N ASP A 62 -1.96 -2.15 -1.50
CA ASP A 62 -1.46 -0.83 -1.90
C ASP A 62 -0.25 -0.96 -2.83
N ASN A 63 0.64 -1.94 -2.58
CA ASN A 63 1.77 -2.23 -3.45
C ASN A 63 1.32 -2.80 -4.80
N GLU A 64 0.39 -3.75 -4.83
CA GLU A 64 -0.20 -4.30 -6.05
C GLU A 64 -0.88 -3.22 -6.90
N MET A 65 -1.64 -2.33 -6.26
CA MET A 65 -2.28 -1.19 -6.93
C MET A 65 -1.23 -0.25 -7.53
N ARG A 66 -0.19 0.11 -6.79
CA ARG A 66 0.88 0.99 -7.29
C ARG A 66 1.62 0.36 -8.46
N ASP A 67 1.92 -0.92 -8.37
CA ASP A 67 2.59 -1.67 -9.43
C ASP A 67 1.71 -1.73 -10.69
N ALA A 68 0.41 -2.06 -10.55
CA ALA A 68 -0.55 -2.02 -11.64
C ALA A 68 -0.60 -0.64 -12.33
N LEU A 69 -0.67 0.45 -11.56
CA LEU A 69 -0.67 1.82 -12.09
C LEU A 69 0.64 2.16 -12.81
N THR A 70 1.78 1.74 -12.26
CA THR A 70 3.09 1.91 -12.90
C THR A 70 3.16 1.17 -14.23
N ARG A 71 2.71 -0.09 -14.28
CA ARG A 71 2.67 -0.89 -15.51
C ARG A 71 1.77 -0.28 -16.58
N ILE A 72 0.60 0.23 -16.21
CA ILE A 72 -0.27 0.97 -17.11
C ILE A 72 0.44 2.21 -17.66
N GLY A 73 1.13 2.96 -16.78
CA GLY A 73 1.92 4.13 -17.18
C GLY A 73 3.03 3.79 -18.19
N MET A 74 3.76 2.71 -17.95
CA MET A 74 4.79 2.22 -18.88
C MET A 74 4.20 1.82 -20.23
N ILE A 75 3.13 1.03 -20.25
CA ILE A 75 2.46 0.63 -21.50
C ILE A 75 1.92 1.86 -22.23
N ARG A 76 1.33 2.81 -21.51
CA ARG A 76 0.83 4.06 -22.11
C ARG A 76 1.95 4.83 -22.80
N ALA A 77 3.10 4.98 -22.13
CA ALA A 77 4.27 5.65 -22.72
C ALA A 77 4.79 4.89 -23.95
N GLU A 78 4.80 3.57 -23.90
CA GLU A 78 5.24 2.74 -25.01
C GLU A 78 4.28 2.78 -26.21
N VAL A 79 2.97 2.78 -25.96
CA VAL A 79 1.96 3.01 -26.99
C VAL A 79 2.15 4.40 -27.60
N ALA A 80 2.46 5.41 -26.78
CA ALA A 80 2.74 6.73 -27.28
C ALA A 80 4.01 6.74 -28.16
N ALA A 81 5.07 6.06 -27.76
CA ALA A 81 6.32 6.00 -28.52
C ALA A 81 6.18 5.24 -29.86
N GLN A 82 5.59 4.04 -29.84
CA GLN A 82 5.47 3.20 -31.03
C GLN A 82 4.43 3.69 -32.04
N TYR A 83 3.39 4.36 -31.54
CA TYR A 83 2.26 4.82 -32.36
C TYR A 83 2.18 6.35 -32.45
N ALA A 84 3.24 7.07 -32.06
CA ALA A 84 3.38 8.50 -32.32
C ALA A 84 3.22 8.78 -33.81
N GLY A 85 2.30 9.68 -34.15
CA GLY A 85 2.06 10.06 -35.56
C GLY A 85 1.24 9.07 -36.39
N THR A 86 0.81 7.93 -35.83
CA THR A 86 -0.17 7.08 -36.50
C THR A 86 -1.43 7.91 -36.75
N ALA A 87 -1.87 8.01 -38.01
CA ALA A 87 -3.05 8.79 -38.37
C ALA A 87 -4.21 8.41 -37.43
N ARG A 88 -4.94 9.41 -36.90
CA ARG A 88 -5.99 9.30 -35.85
C ARG A 88 -7.00 8.14 -35.98
N ARG A 89 -7.05 7.47 -37.13
CA ARG A 89 -7.98 6.40 -37.50
C ARG A 89 -7.41 4.97 -37.45
N ASN A 90 -6.10 4.77 -37.23
CA ASN A 90 -5.51 3.43 -37.36
C ASN A 90 -5.19 2.72 -36.02
N TRP A 91 -5.93 3.02 -34.94
CA TRP A 91 -5.82 2.26 -33.68
C TRP A 91 -6.29 0.81 -33.83
N LEU A 92 -6.99 0.49 -34.93
CA LEU A 92 -7.32 -0.88 -35.32
C LEU A 92 -6.09 -1.78 -35.44
N ILE A 93 -4.91 -1.21 -35.76
CA ILE A 93 -3.66 -1.97 -35.80
C ILE A 93 -3.31 -2.57 -34.43
N LEU A 94 -3.75 -1.99 -33.32
CA LEU A 94 -3.54 -2.59 -31.99
C LEU A 94 -4.25 -3.92 -31.84
N ASN A 95 -5.36 -4.15 -32.56
CA ASN A 95 -6.04 -5.44 -32.49
C ASN A 95 -5.22 -6.57 -33.12
N THR A 96 -4.28 -6.24 -34.01
CA THR A 96 -3.34 -7.20 -34.60
C THR A 96 -1.99 -7.18 -33.89
N ASP A 97 -1.39 -6.00 -33.68
CA ASP A 97 -0.04 -5.85 -33.12
C ASP A 97 0.01 -6.17 -31.62
N ALA A 98 -1.09 -5.92 -30.90
CA ALA A 98 -1.22 -6.15 -29.47
C ALA A 98 -2.24 -7.27 -29.15
N ALA A 99 -2.34 -8.25 -30.06
CA ALA A 99 -3.20 -9.41 -29.89
C ALA A 99 -2.93 -10.15 -28.56
N SER A 100 -3.99 -10.67 -27.95
CA SER A 100 -3.90 -11.38 -26.67
C SER A 100 -3.29 -12.78 -26.85
N PRO A 101 -2.39 -13.23 -25.96
CA PRO A 101 -1.87 -12.53 -24.79
C PRO A 101 -0.82 -11.47 -25.15
N LEU A 102 -0.90 -10.30 -24.49
CA LEU A 102 -0.08 -9.13 -24.82
C LEU A 102 1.42 -9.40 -24.69
N GLU A 103 1.81 -10.24 -23.74
CA GLU A 103 3.21 -10.60 -23.42
C GLU A 103 3.96 -11.27 -24.56
N THR A 104 3.27 -11.89 -25.53
CA THR A 104 3.87 -12.51 -26.72
C THR A 104 3.55 -11.77 -28.01
N SER A 105 2.97 -10.56 -27.90
CA SER A 105 2.52 -9.79 -29.05
C SER A 105 3.67 -9.09 -29.78
N VAL A 106 3.41 -8.63 -31.01
CA VAL A 106 4.38 -7.83 -31.79
C VAL A 106 4.70 -6.53 -31.05
N PHE A 107 3.70 -5.91 -30.42
CA PHE A 107 3.87 -4.73 -29.57
C PHE A 107 4.85 -4.99 -28.43
N ALA A 108 4.70 -6.10 -27.70
CA ALA A 108 5.63 -6.47 -26.63
C ALA A 108 7.05 -6.70 -27.16
N GLY A 109 7.18 -7.38 -28.31
CA GLY A 109 8.49 -7.58 -28.96
C GLY A 109 9.20 -6.27 -29.34
N ARG A 110 8.45 -5.25 -29.76
CA ARG A 110 8.99 -3.92 -30.10
C ARG A 110 9.29 -3.06 -28.87
N SER A 111 8.59 -3.29 -27.77
CA SER A 111 8.66 -2.44 -26.57
C SER A 111 9.98 -2.48 -25.80
N GLY A 112 10.72 -3.59 -25.90
CA GLY A 112 11.86 -3.86 -25.04
C GLY A 112 11.52 -4.02 -23.54
N LEU A 113 10.23 -4.01 -23.16
CA LEU A 113 9.80 -4.23 -21.78
C LEU A 113 9.82 -5.72 -21.43
N PRO A 114 10.08 -6.09 -20.16
CA PRO A 114 10.05 -7.49 -19.75
C PRO A 114 8.64 -8.06 -19.84
N ALA A 115 8.50 -9.35 -20.15
CA ALA A 115 7.19 -10.02 -20.27
C ALA A 115 6.32 -9.89 -19.01
N SER A 116 6.94 -9.81 -17.83
CA SER A 116 6.24 -9.56 -16.55
C SER A 116 5.48 -8.24 -16.52
N ALA A 117 5.93 -7.24 -17.29
CA ALA A 117 5.27 -5.96 -17.41
C ALA A 117 3.97 -6.04 -18.22
N PHE A 118 3.69 -7.14 -18.94
CA PHE A 118 2.47 -7.34 -19.74
C PHE A 118 1.49 -8.37 -19.16
N ARG A 119 1.92 -9.11 -18.12
CA ARG A 119 1.13 -10.20 -17.56
C ARG A 119 -0.25 -9.71 -17.09
N GLY A 120 -1.29 -10.42 -17.52
CA GLY A 120 -2.68 -10.11 -17.16
C GLY A 120 -3.18 -8.80 -17.78
N MET A 121 -2.54 -8.31 -18.84
CA MET A 121 -2.97 -7.11 -19.54
C MET A 121 -3.35 -7.37 -20.98
N ARG A 122 -4.23 -6.50 -21.48
CA ARG A 122 -4.67 -6.46 -22.85
C ARG A 122 -4.62 -5.02 -23.34
N LEU A 123 -4.19 -4.85 -24.57
CA LEU A 123 -4.21 -3.56 -25.26
C LEU A 123 -5.03 -3.74 -26.52
N ARG A 124 -6.05 -2.91 -26.72
CA ARG A 124 -6.96 -3.02 -27.87
C ARG A 124 -7.35 -1.64 -28.38
N SER A 125 -7.91 -1.59 -29.59
CA SER A 125 -8.63 -0.40 -30.02
C SER A 125 -9.83 -0.16 -29.11
N GLY A 126 -10.09 1.09 -28.74
CA GLY A 126 -11.30 1.45 -28.02
C GLY A 126 -12.54 1.34 -28.92
N ASP A 127 -13.72 1.43 -28.29
CA ASP A 127 -15.01 1.36 -29.00
C ASP A 127 -15.23 2.58 -29.94
N ILE A 128 -14.45 3.64 -29.73
CA ILE A 128 -14.43 4.85 -30.56
C ILE A 128 -13.10 4.86 -31.31
N ILE A 129 -13.15 5.14 -32.62
CA ILE A 129 -12.02 5.09 -33.57
C ILE A 129 -10.78 5.87 -33.11
N GLU A 130 -10.95 6.91 -32.28
CA GLU A 130 -9.85 7.75 -31.79
C GLU A 130 -9.29 7.33 -30.42
N LEU A 131 -9.71 6.17 -29.89
CA LEU A 131 -9.29 5.69 -28.57
C LEU A 131 -8.55 4.36 -28.66
N TYR A 132 -7.62 4.16 -27.73
CA TYR A 132 -7.12 2.83 -27.39
C TYR A 132 -7.46 2.54 -25.92
N ARG A 133 -7.53 1.26 -25.57
CA ARG A 133 -7.88 0.79 -24.23
C ARG A 133 -6.81 -0.14 -23.70
N ILE A 134 -6.37 0.12 -22.48
CA ILE A 134 -5.55 -0.79 -21.68
C ILE A 134 -6.48 -1.45 -20.66
N GLU A 135 -6.45 -2.78 -20.61
CA GLU A 135 -7.25 -3.60 -19.72
C GLU A 135 -6.34 -4.44 -18.84
N LEU A 136 -6.65 -4.52 -17.55
CA LEU A 136 -6.06 -5.45 -16.60
C LEU A 136 -7.11 -6.50 -16.27
N THR A 137 -6.84 -7.75 -16.58
CA THR A 137 -7.72 -8.89 -16.35
C THR A 137 -7.33 -9.64 -15.07
N ASP A 138 -8.24 -10.52 -14.63
CA ASP A 138 -7.98 -11.43 -13.49
C ASP A 138 -7.66 -10.71 -12.17
N LEU A 139 -8.17 -9.49 -11.99
CA LEU A 139 -7.99 -8.74 -10.74
C LEU A 139 -8.95 -9.21 -9.66
N GLU A 140 -8.55 -9.08 -8.40
CA GLU A 140 -9.49 -9.20 -7.30
C GLU A 140 -10.57 -8.10 -7.40
N PRO A 141 -11.88 -8.40 -7.21
CA PRO A 141 -12.95 -7.40 -7.34
C PRO A 141 -12.74 -6.14 -6.49
N GLN A 142 -12.16 -6.27 -5.30
CA GLN A 142 -11.86 -5.14 -4.44
C GLN A 142 -10.73 -4.27 -5.03
N LEU A 143 -9.66 -4.89 -5.54
CA LEU A 143 -8.55 -4.19 -6.20
C LEU A 143 -9.02 -3.44 -7.45
N CYS A 144 -9.89 -4.07 -8.26
CA CYS A 144 -10.47 -3.45 -9.44
C CYS A 144 -11.29 -2.19 -9.10
N ARG A 145 -12.08 -2.21 -8.03
CA ARG A 145 -12.82 -1.02 -7.54
C ARG A 145 -11.88 0.06 -7.02
N MET A 146 -10.81 -0.31 -6.30
CA MET A 146 -9.82 0.65 -5.81
C MET A 146 -9.09 1.34 -6.97
N LEU A 147 -8.68 0.59 -8.01
CA LEU A 147 -8.08 1.15 -9.22
C LEU A 147 -9.03 2.12 -9.94
N ALA A 148 -10.31 1.78 -10.05
CA ALA A 148 -11.31 2.68 -10.62
C ALA A 148 -11.52 3.97 -9.81
N GLY A 149 -11.32 3.91 -8.49
CA GLY A 149 -11.38 5.05 -7.58
C GLY A 149 -10.10 5.91 -7.55
N ASN A 150 -8.93 5.32 -7.83
CA ASN A 150 -7.63 5.98 -7.69
C ASN A 150 -6.96 6.24 -9.04
N THR A 151 -7.25 7.41 -9.62
CA THR A 151 -6.84 7.74 -11.00
C THR A 151 -5.78 8.81 -11.12
N SER A 152 -5.34 9.40 -10.01
CA SER A 152 -4.45 10.56 -10.02
C SER A 152 -3.12 10.29 -10.74
N ARG A 153 -2.74 9.02 -10.93
CA ARG A 153 -1.51 8.59 -11.62
C ARG A 153 -1.71 8.10 -13.06
N LEU A 154 -2.95 7.98 -13.53
CA LEU A 154 -3.24 7.47 -14.88
C LEU A 154 -3.07 8.54 -15.97
N GLY A 155 -2.88 9.80 -15.57
CA GLY A 155 -2.79 10.95 -16.46
C GLY A 155 -4.13 11.33 -17.06
N ASN A 156 -4.11 11.97 -18.23
CA ASN A 156 -5.32 12.32 -18.96
C ASN A 156 -5.91 11.04 -19.58
N PHE A 157 -7.14 10.68 -19.25
CA PHE A 157 -7.84 9.53 -19.81
C PHE A 157 -9.27 9.95 -20.15
N ARG A 158 -9.92 9.24 -21.07
CA ARG A 158 -11.29 9.54 -21.49
C ARG A 158 -12.31 8.74 -20.71
N PHE A 159 -12.08 7.44 -20.60
CA PHE A 159 -12.96 6.52 -19.91
C PHE A 159 -12.15 5.63 -19.00
N ARG A 160 -12.78 5.21 -17.92
CA ARG A 160 -12.27 4.17 -17.05
C ARG A 160 -13.42 3.39 -16.47
N GLY A 161 -13.14 2.20 -16.00
CA GLY A 161 -14.10 1.46 -15.22
C GLY A 161 -13.53 0.18 -14.65
N CYS A 162 -14.34 -0.43 -13.82
CA CYS A 162 -14.13 -1.77 -13.33
C CYS A 162 -15.37 -2.58 -13.71
N ALA A 163 -15.18 -3.64 -14.49
CA ALA A 163 -16.20 -4.65 -14.74
C ALA A 163 -15.90 -5.86 -13.87
N ILE A 164 -16.92 -6.49 -13.29
CA ILE A 164 -16.75 -7.75 -12.55
C ILE A 164 -17.52 -8.82 -13.30
N THR A 165 -16.83 -9.86 -13.73
CA THR A 165 -17.38 -10.98 -14.49
C THR A 165 -16.85 -12.28 -13.88
N ASP A 166 -17.73 -13.22 -13.57
CA ASP A 166 -17.36 -14.53 -13.00
C ASP A 166 -16.46 -14.46 -11.76
N GLY A 167 -16.73 -13.48 -10.87
CA GLY A 167 -15.95 -13.27 -9.65
C GLY A 167 -14.58 -12.64 -9.85
N LYS A 168 -14.20 -12.30 -11.08
CA LYS A 168 -12.95 -11.61 -11.43
C LYS A 168 -13.23 -10.17 -11.87
N GLY A 169 -12.38 -9.26 -11.41
CA GLY A 169 -12.37 -7.87 -11.82
C GLY A 169 -11.57 -7.67 -13.11
N MET A 170 -12.09 -6.82 -13.98
CA MET A 170 -11.40 -6.29 -15.14
C MET A 170 -11.38 -4.76 -15.02
N PHE A 171 -10.20 -4.21 -14.80
CA PHE A 171 -10.02 -2.76 -14.81
C PHE A 171 -9.67 -2.32 -16.23
N TYR A 172 -10.30 -1.26 -16.72
CA TYR A 172 -9.96 -0.71 -18.03
C TYR A 172 -9.80 0.81 -17.97
N VAL A 173 -8.92 1.32 -18.81
CA VAL A 173 -8.72 2.75 -19.04
C VAL A 173 -8.55 3.01 -20.54
N SER A 174 -9.26 4.01 -21.05
CA SER A 174 -9.20 4.41 -22.45
C SER A 174 -8.56 5.78 -22.60
N TYR A 175 -7.63 5.89 -23.55
CA TYR A 175 -6.85 7.08 -23.83
C TYR A 175 -7.16 7.65 -25.21
N GLY A 176 -7.02 8.97 -25.36
CA GLY A 176 -7.28 9.66 -26.61
C GLY A 176 -6.06 9.71 -27.54
N SER A 177 -6.29 9.57 -28.84
CA SER A 177 -5.25 9.65 -29.88
C SER A 177 -4.43 10.94 -29.88
N ARG A 178 -4.99 12.05 -29.40
CA ARG A 178 -4.28 13.35 -29.33
C ARG A 178 -3.16 13.36 -28.29
N GLU A 179 -3.20 12.47 -27.31
CA GLU A 179 -2.23 12.43 -26.22
C GLU A 179 -0.93 11.74 -26.62
N VAL A 180 -0.99 10.89 -27.64
CA VAL A 180 0.17 10.16 -28.18
C VAL A 180 1.09 11.08 -29.00
N GLY A 181 0.62 12.27 -29.39
CA GLY A 181 1.41 13.25 -30.16
C GLY A 181 2.02 14.41 -29.37
N GLN A 182 1.84 14.50 -28.05
CA GLN A 182 2.33 15.63 -27.24
C GLN A 182 3.44 15.28 -26.23
N GLY A 183 3.98 14.06 -26.27
CA GLY A 183 5.09 13.64 -25.42
C GLY A 183 6.40 13.57 -26.19
N GLY A 184 6.99 14.71 -26.50
CA GLY A 184 8.34 14.87 -27.07
C GLY A 184 8.97 16.15 -26.55
#